data_AF-A0A662D2Y0-F1
#
_entry.id   AF-A0A662D2Y0-F1
#
_cell.length_a   1.000
_cell.length_b   1.000
_cell.length_c   1.000
_cell.angle_alpha   90.00
_cell.angle_beta   90.00
_cell.angle_gamma   90.00
#
_symmetry.space_group_name_H-M   'P 1'
#
loop_
_entity.id
_entity.type
_entity.pdbx_description
1 polymer ?
#
loop_
_entity_poly.entity_id
_entity_poly.type
_entity_poly.pdbx_seq_one_letter_code
_entity_poly.pdbx_strand_id
1 'polypeptide(L)'
;MGSRRRFDYTAIGDTVNLASRLEGACKIYRVPILIGESSAILVRRELLLREVDVVRVVGKTTPVRIYEIIAEKEKATPQEEERVRLFEEALRFYREKAWPEAKIRFELLRDDSLARLYVHRCQEIIEHPPPPDYDGVFVLESK
;
A
#
# COMPACT_ATOMS: atom_id res chain seq x y z
N MET A 1 -21.98 -34.25 31.52
CA MET A 1 -20.62 -33.88 31.98
C MET A 1 -20.10 -32.79 31.07
N GLY A 2 -20.28 -31.54 31.50
CA GLY A 2 -19.98 -30.36 30.69
C GLY A 2 -18.49 -30.03 30.70
N SER A 3 -17.95 -29.75 29.52
CA SER A 3 -16.65 -29.10 29.37
C SER A 3 -16.89 -27.61 29.12
N ARG A 4 -16.11 -26.79 29.85
CA ARG A 4 -16.28 -25.34 30.03
C ARG A 4 -16.05 -24.61 28.70
N ARG A 5 -17.00 -23.71 28.41
CA ARG A 5 -16.97 -22.70 27.35
C ARG A 5 -15.56 -22.13 27.16
N ARG A 6 -14.88 -22.52 26.07
CA ARG A 6 -13.88 -21.66 25.44
C ARG A 6 -14.68 -20.68 24.58
N PHE A 7 -14.81 -19.44 25.05
CA PHE A 7 -15.18 -18.35 24.18
C PHE A 7 -13.88 -17.87 23.54
N ASP A 8 -13.60 -18.34 22.34
CA ASP A 8 -12.64 -17.65 21.48
C ASP A 8 -13.30 -16.31 21.12
N TYR A 9 -12.87 -15.23 21.79
CA TYR A 9 -13.23 -13.87 21.39
C TYR A 9 -12.46 -13.55 20.11
N THR A 10 -12.93 -14.09 18.99
CA THR A 10 -12.40 -13.74 17.67
C THR A 10 -13.04 -12.43 17.24
N ALA A 11 -12.22 -11.44 16.88
CA ALA A 11 -12.70 -10.31 16.11
C ALA A 11 -13.14 -10.87 14.73
N ILE A 12 -14.43 -11.08 14.54
CA ILE A 12 -15.00 -11.54 13.27
C ILE A 12 -15.54 -10.29 12.57
N GLY A 13 -14.95 -9.97 11.42
CA GLY A 13 -15.39 -8.84 10.62
C GLY A 13 -14.45 -8.51 9.49
N ASP A 14 -14.96 -7.74 8.54
CA ASP A 14 -14.29 -7.19 7.37
C ASP A 14 -12.89 -6.61 7.64
N THR A 15 -12.67 -6.10 8.85
CA THR A 15 -11.39 -5.53 9.31
C THR A 15 -10.32 -6.61 9.55
N VAL A 16 -10.69 -7.78 10.07
CA VAL A 16 -9.74 -8.89 10.32
C VAL A 16 -9.36 -9.60 9.03
N ASN A 17 -10.34 -9.72 8.12
CA ASN A 17 -10.13 -10.18 6.75
C ASN A 17 -9.27 -9.24 5.91
N LEU A 18 -9.26 -7.93 6.21
CA LEU A 18 -8.32 -6.98 5.61
C LEU A 18 -6.93 -7.14 6.24
N ALA A 19 -6.83 -7.22 7.57
CA ALA A 19 -5.55 -7.33 8.27
C ALA A 19 -4.72 -8.56 7.84
N SER A 20 -5.33 -9.75 7.75
CA SER A 20 -4.63 -10.95 7.28
C SER A 20 -4.14 -10.82 5.82
N ARG A 21 -4.87 -10.09 4.98
CA ARG A 21 -4.47 -9.85 3.59
C ARG A 21 -3.39 -8.79 3.47
N LEU A 22 -3.40 -7.77 4.33
CA LEU A 22 -2.34 -6.78 4.40
C LEU A 22 -1.00 -7.42 4.81
N GLU A 23 -1.01 -8.43 5.69
CA GLU A 23 0.21 -9.19 6.02
C GLU A 23 0.81 -9.87 4.78
N GLY A 24 -0.02 -10.50 3.95
CA GLY A 24 0.41 -11.04 2.65
C GLY A 24 0.92 -9.95 1.70
N ALA A 25 0.23 -8.81 1.68
CA ALA A 25 0.60 -7.66 0.86
C ALA A 25 1.94 -7.05 1.25
N CYS A 26 2.35 -7.09 2.52
CA CYS A 26 3.69 -6.63 2.94
C CYS A 26 4.81 -7.28 2.13
N LYS A 27 4.67 -8.58 1.79
CA LYS A 27 5.66 -9.31 0.96
C LYS A 27 5.66 -8.83 -0.48
N ILE A 28 4.49 -8.54 -1.03
CA ILE A 28 4.33 -8.04 -2.41
C ILE A 28 4.95 -6.65 -2.51
N TYR A 29 4.55 -5.74 -1.63
CA TYR A 29 4.99 -4.35 -1.62
C TYR A 29 6.40 -4.15 -1.02
N ARG A 30 6.98 -5.19 -0.40
CA ARG A 30 8.30 -5.19 0.22
C ARG A 30 8.46 -4.10 1.29
N VAL A 31 7.43 -3.93 2.09
CA VAL A 31 7.36 -2.98 3.21
C VAL A 31 7.13 -3.75 4.52
N PRO A 32 7.64 -3.27 5.66
CA PRO A 32 7.57 -4.02 6.92
C PRO A 32 6.18 -4.00 7.54
N ILE A 33 5.46 -2.87 7.45
CA ILE A 33 4.18 -2.67 8.13
C ILE A 33 3.22 -1.96 7.17
N LEU A 34 2.07 -2.59 6.92
CA LEU A 34 0.95 -1.99 6.19
C LEU A 34 -0.24 -1.76 7.12
N ILE A 35 -0.88 -0.61 6.95
CA ILE A 35 -2.14 -0.27 7.60
C ILE A 35 -3.17 0.15 6.55
N GLY A 36 -4.45 -0.10 6.84
CA GLY A 36 -5.55 0.39 6.00
C GLY A 36 -5.87 1.86 6.26
N GLU A 37 -6.61 2.47 5.34
CA GLU A 37 -7.01 3.89 5.38
C GLU A 37 -7.64 4.32 6.72
N SER A 38 -8.52 3.51 7.31
CA SER A 38 -9.16 3.85 8.58
C SER A 38 -8.15 3.99 9.72
N SER A 39 -7.14 3.10 9.78
CA SER A 39 -6.07 3.17 10.77
C SER A 39 -5.14 4.34 10.49
N ALA A 40 -4.81 4.58 9.21
CA ALA A 40 -4.01 5.73 8.79
C ALA A 40 -4.64 7.06 9.23
N ILE A 41 -5.95 7.23 9.08
CA ILE A 41 -6.67 8.44 9.51
C ILE A 41 -6.51 8.71 11.00
N LEU A 42 -6.50 7.66 11.82
CA LEU A 42 -6.38 7.75 13.28
C LEU A 42 -4.96 8.13 13.71
N VAL A 43 -3.94 7.59 13.05
CA VAL A 43 -2.53 7.72 13.49
C VAL A 43 -1.72 8.77 12.73
N ARG A 44 -2.22 9.32 11.62
CA ARG A 44 -1.51 10.30 10.76
C ARG A 44 -1.08 11.59 11.45
N ARG A 45 -1.55 11.87 12.68
CA ARG A 45 -1.08 13.02 13.46
C ARG A 45 0.26 12.74 14.14
N GLU A 46 0.49 11.49 14.53
CA GLU A 46 1.65 11.05 15.31
C GLU A 46 2.69 10.32 14.46
N LEU A 47 2.26 9.67 13.38
CA LEU A 47 3.13 8.88 12.50
C LEU A 47 3.32 9.54 11.14
N LEU A 48 4.53 9.44 10.61
CA LEU A 48 4.85 9.67 9.21
C LEU A 48 4.42 8.44 8.43
N LEU A 49 3.50 8.63 7.50
CA LEU A 49 2.93 7.58 6.68
C LEU A 49 3.30 7.81 5.22
N ARG A 50 3.48 6.72 4.47
CA ARG A 50 3.61 6.73 3.02
C ARG A 50 2.42 5.99 2.40
N GLU A 51 1.71 6.62 1.48
CA GLU A 51 0.70 5.90 0.69
C GLU A 51 1.38 4.86 -0.19
N VAL A 52 0.96 3.59 -0.06
CA VAL A 52 1.57 2.48 -0.80
C VAL A 52 0.81 2.17 -2.08
N ASP A 53 -0.51 2.00 -2.00
CA ASP A 53 -1.34 1.67 -3.16
C ASP A 53 -2.85 1.83 -2.86
N VAL A 54 -3.67 1.68 -3.90
CA VAL A 54 -5.11 1.44 -3.80
C VAL A 54 -5.37 -0.01 -4.23
N VAL A 55 -5.88 -0.82 -3.30
CA VAL A 55 -6.06 -2.26 -3.53
C VAL A 55 -7.53 -2.66 -3.46
N ARG A 56 -7.93 -3.62 -4.30
CA ARG A 56 -9.22 -4.29 -4.18
C ARG A 56 -8.99 -5.64 -3.54
N VAL A 57 -9.72 -5.90 -2.47
CA VAL A 57 -9.74 -7.20 -1.81
C VAL A 57 -10.81 -8.07 -2.44
N VAL A 58 -10.49 -9.33 -2.75
CA VAL A 58 -11.47 -10.30 -3.29
C VAL A 58 -12.72 -10.35 -2.39
N GLY A 59 -13.88 -10.15 -3.01
CA GLY A 59 -15.18 -10.08 -2.34
C GLY A 59 -15.63 -8.67 -1.93
N LYS A 60 -14.80 -7.64 -2.12
CA LYS A 60 -15.18 -6.23 -1.92
C LYS A 60 -15.16 -5.46 -3.24
N THR A 61 -16.21 -4.67 -3.47
CA THR A 61 -16.32 -3.80 -4.64
C THR A 61 -15.50 -2.53 -4.47
N THR A 62 -15.48 -1.96 -3.26
CA THR A 62 -14.78 -0.70 -2.96
C THR A 62 -13.27 -0.92 -2.78
N PRO A 63 -12.42 -0.27 -3.58
CA PRO A 63 -10.98 -0.25 -3.35
C PRO A 63 -10.63 0.46 -2.04
N VAL A 64 -9.56 0.04 -1.39
CA VAL A 64 -9.09 0.58 -0.11
C VAL A 64 -7.66 1.07 -0.28
N ARG A 65 -7.37 2.28 0.24
CA ARG A 65 -5.99 2.79 0.32
C ARG A 65 -5.23 2.10 1.43
N ILE A 66 -3.98 1.78 1.14
CA ILE A 66 -3.05 1.17 2.10
C ILE A 66 -1.83 2.07 2.27
N TYR A 67 -1.31 2.09 3.49
CA TYR A 67 -0.24 2.96 3.90
C TYR A 67 0.85 2.17 4.63
N GLU A 68 2.09 2.60 4.48
CA GLU A 68 3.22 2.13 5.26
C GLU A 68 3.53 3.12 6.38
N ILE A 69 3.92 2.62 7.54
CA ILE A 69 4.43 3.43 8.65
C ILE A 69 5.95 3.57 8.47
N ILE A 70 6.42 4.81 8.37
CA ILE A 70 7.85 5.12 8.18
C ILE A 70 8.51 5.37 9.53
N ALA A 71 7.98 6.34 10.29
CA ALA A 71 8.54 6.75 11.57
C ALA A 71 7.47 7.43 12.43
N GLU A 72 7.75 7.61 13.72
CA GLU A 72 7.08 8.63 14.54
C GLU A 72 7.48 10.01 13.99
N LYS A 73 6.54 10.94 13.82
CA LYS A 73 6.83 12.25 13.21
C LYS A 73 7.90 13.03 13.95
N GLU A 74 7.89 12.97 15.28
CA GLU A 74 8.88 13.66 16.12
C GLU A 74 10.31 13.12 15.94
N LYS A 75 10.44 11.91 15.39
CA LYS A 75 11.72 11.22 15.16
C LYS A 75 12.05 11.11 13.67
N ALA A 76 11.15 11.53 12.78
CA ALA A 76 11.35 11.44 11.35
C ALA A 76 12.52 12.32 10.92
N THR A 77 13.43 11.76 10.14
CA THR A 77 14.55 12.50 9.57
C THR A 77 14.07 13.30 8.35
N PRO A 78 14.72 14.44 8.03
CA PRO A 78 14.42 15.17 6.79
C PRO A 78 14.52 14.31 5.53
N GLN A 79 15.42 13.32 5.54
CA GLN A 79 15.59 12.36 4.45
C GLN A 79 14.39 11.42 4.30
N GLU A 80 13.79 10.95 5.39
CA GLU A 80 12.57 10.14 5.36
C GLU A 80 11.37 10.95 4.85
N GLU A 81 11.19 12.16 5.37
CA GLU A 81 10.12 13.05 4.91
C GLU A 81 10.24 13.36 3.41
N GLU A 82 11.46 13.63 2.94
CA GLU A 82 11.71 13.90 1.53
C GLU A 82 11.47 12.67 0.65
N ARG A 83 11.88 11.48 1.11
CA ARG A 83 11.58 10.23 0.39
C ARG A 83 10.09 9.98 0.26
N VAL A 84 9.31 10.24 1.31
CA VAL A 84 7.85 10.13 1.26
C VAL A 84 7.28 11.11 0.24
N ARG A 85 7.70 12.38 0.29
CA ARG A 85 7.23 13.43 -0.63
C ARG A 85 7.51 13.09 -2.10
N LEU A 86 8.74 12.69 -2.41
CA LEU A 86 9.17 12.30 -3.75
C LEU A 86 8.40 11.06 -4.25
N PHE A 87 8.14 10.10 -3.36
CA PHE A 87 7.35 8.92 -3.70
C PHE A 87 5.90 9.29 -4.01
N GLU A 88 5.27 10.14 -3.20
CA GLU A 88 3.90 10.61 -3.43
C GLU A 88 3.78 11.39 -4.74
N GLU A 89 4.79 12.19 -5.09
CA GLU A 89 4.85 12.85 -6.40
C GLU A 89 4.89 11.84 -7.54
N ALA A 90 5.77 10.85 -7.47
CA ALA A 90 5.88 9.79 -8.47
C ALA A 90 4.56 8.99 -8.60
N LEU A 91 3.90 8.71 -7.49
CA LEU A 91 2.61 8.01 -7.45
C LEU A 91 1.48 8.85 -8.10
N ARG A 92 1.53 10.18 -8.02
CA ARG A 92 0.59 11.06 -8.74
C ARG A 92 0.73 10.89 -10.26
N PHE A 93 1.95 10.97 -10.79
CA PHE A 93 2.20 10.74 -12.23
C PHE A 93 1.74 9.35 -12.67
N TYR A 94 1.96 8.33 -11.83
CA TYR A 94 1.48 6.97 -12.10
C TYR A 94 -0.04 6.91 -12.26
N ARG A 95 -0.79 7.59 -11.38
CA ARG A 95 -2.26 7.65 -11.39
C ARG A 95 -2.81 8.46 -12.56
N GLU A 96 -2.10 9.49 -12.98
CA GLU A 96 -2.42 10.31 -14.15
C GLU A 96 -2.08 9.61 -15.49
N LYS A 97 -1.64 8.35 -15.45
CA LYS A 97 -1.21 7.55 -16.61
C LYS A 97 0.01 8.12 -17.35
N ALA A 98 0.74 9.05 -16.71
CA ALA A 98 2.03 9.53 -17.16
C ALA A 98 3.14 8.56 -16.72
N TRP A 99 3.05 7.30 -17.19
CA TRP A 99 3.90 6.20 -16.73
C TRP A 99 5.40 6.39 -17.03
N PRO A 100 5.82 6.94 -18.19
CA PRO A 100 7.22 7.26 -18.42
C PRO A 100 7.77 8.26 -17.39
N GLU A 101 7.02 9.32 -17.09
CA GLU A 101 7.38 10.34 -16.11
C GLU A 101 7.37 9.80 -14.68
N ALA A 102 6.42 8.92 -14.36
CA ALA A 102 6.36 8.23 -13.08
C ALA A 102 7.58 7.33 -12.89
N LYS A 103 7.95 6.55 -13.92
CA LYS A 103 9.12 5.66 -13.90
C LYS A 103 10.40 6.43 -13.57
N ILE A 104 10.65 7.53 -14.27
CA ILE A 104 11.83 8.38 -14.04
C ILE A 104 11.87 8.85 -12.58
N ARG A 105 10.74 9.29 -12.02
CA ARG A 105 10.68 9.75 -10.63
C ARG A 105 10.91 8.62 -9.61
N PHE A 106 10.35 7.44 -9.84
CA PHE A 106 10.61 6.29 -8.97
C PHE A 106 12.08 5.84 -9.02
N GLU A 107 12.77 5.97 -10.16
CA GLU A 107 14.19 5.65 -10.29
C GLU A 107 15.10 6.59 -9.47
N LEU A 108 14.64 7.81 -9.14
CA LEU A 108 15.36 8.75 -8.27
C LEU A 108 15.41 8.27 -6.81
N LEU A 109 14.43 7.45 -6.39
CA LEU A 109 14.34 6.88 -5.05
C LEU A 109 15.21 5.63 -4.93
N ARG A 110 16.53 5.84 -4.97
CA ARG A 110 17.53 4.79 -4.79
C ARG A 110 17.34 4.11 -3.43
N ASP A 111 17.57 2.79 -3.42
CA ASP A 111 17.42 1.93 -2.22
C ASP A 111 16.01 1.88 -1.62
N ASP A 112 15.00 2.15 -2.44
CA ASP A 112 13.60 1.99 -2.07
C ASP A 112 12.97 0.78 -2.76
N SER A 113 12.64 -0.24 -1.97
CA SER A 113 12.05 -1.48 -2.49
C SER A 113 10.68 -1.28 -3.10
N LEU A 114 9.86 -0.37 -2.55
CA LEU A 114 8.55 -0.06 -3.09
C LEU A 114 8.66 0.74 -4.38
N ALA A 115 9.57 1.73 -4.44
CA ALA A 115 9.82 2.47 -5.68
C ALA A 115 10.28 1.53 -6.81
N ARG A 116 11.19 0.59 -6.53
CA ARG A 116 11.61 -0.43 -7.52
C ARG A 116 10.44 -1.24 -8.05
N LEU A 117 9.50 -1.63 -7.21
CA LEU A 117 8.28 -2.31 -7.65
C LEU A 117 7.47 -1.45 -8.63
N TYR A 118 7.33 -0.15 -8.35
CA TYR A 118 6.64 0.77 -9.25
C TYR A 118 7.41 1.02 -10.56
N VAL A 119 8.75 1.06 -10.54
CA VAL A 119 9.57 1.11 -11.78
C VAL A 119 9.24 -0.08 -12.68
N HIS A 120 9.20 -1.29 -12.12
CA HIS A 120 8.81 -2.49 -12.87
C HIS A 120 7.37 -2.40 -13.41
N ARG A 121 6.41 -1.99 -12.58
CA ARG A 121 5.02 -1.80 -13.03
C ARG A 121 4.89 -0.79 -14.17
N CYS A 122 5.61 0.34 -14.09
CA CYS A 122 5.61 1.32 -15.17
C CYS A 122 6.19 0.71 -16.46
N GLN A 123 7.31 -0.02 -16.36
CA GLN A 123 7.92 -0.67 -17.53
C GLN A 123 6.96 -1.65 -18.20
N GLU A 124 6.33 -2.54 -17.43
CA GLU A 124 5.35 -3.50 -17.92
C GLU A 124 4.17 -2.82 -18.62
N ILE A 125 3.63 -1.74 -18.04
CA ILE A 125 2.52 -0.99 -18.62
C ILE A 125 2.93 -0.25 -19.91
N ILE A 126 4.16 0.24 -19.99
CA ILE A 126 4.66 0.93 -21.19
C ILE A 126 4.86 -0.09 -22.33
N GLU A 127 5.40 -1.27 -22.03
CA GLU A 127 5.61 -2.34 -23.02
C GLU A 127 4.30 -3.04 -23.41
N HIS A 128 3.39 -3.17 -22.46
CA HIS A 128 2.10 -3.86 -22.60
C HIS A 128 0.96 -2.99 -22.06
N PRO A 129 0.53 -1.97 -22.82
CA PRO A 129 -0.52 -1.05 -22.38
C PRO A 129 -1.80 -1.77 -21.98
N PRO A 130 -2.34 -1.49 -20.78
CA PRO A 130 -3.57 -2.11 -20.33
C PRO A 130 -4.78 -1.59 -21.13
N PRO A 131 -5.90 -2.32 -21.11
CA PRO A 131 -7.11 -1.89 -21.82
C PRO A 131 -7.66 -0.56 -21.24
N PRO A 132 -8.47 0.20 -22.00
CA PRO A 132 -8.93 1.53 -21.60
C PRO A 132 -9.71 1.58 -20.29
N ASP A 133 -10.35 0.48 -19.91
CA ASP A 133 -11.15 0.28 -18.69
C ASP A 133 -10.32 -0.12 -17.47
N TYR A 134 -8.99 -0.22 -17.60
CA TYR A 134 -8.10 -0.48 -16.48
C TYR A 134 -8.15 0.66 -15.45
N ASP A 135 -8.61 0.29 -14.25
CA ASP A 135 -8.83 1.20 -13.12
C ASP A 135 -7.58 1.45 -12.27
N GLY A 136 -6.45 0.80 -12.60
CA GLY A 136 -5.19 0.97 -11.87
C GLY A 136 -5.18 0.32 -10.49
N VAL A 137 -6.19 -0.49 -10.15
CA VAL A 137 -6.36 -1.07 -8.82
C VAL A 137 -5.75 -2.47 -8.78
N PHE A 138 -4.82 -2.68 -7.85
CA PHE A 138 -4.23 -4.01 -7.66
C PHE A 138 -5.21 -4.92 -6.90
N VAL A 139 -5.47 -6.11 -7.45
CA VAL A 139 -6.34 -7.10 -6.80
C VAL A 139 -5.49 -8.00 -5.90
N LEU A 140 -5.76 -7.98 -4.61
CA LEU A 140 -5.14 -8.90 -3.64
C LEU A 140 -5.86 -10.24 -3.71
N GLU A 141 -5.24 -11.23 -4.36
CA GLU A 141 -5.76 -12.60 -4.42
C GLU A 141 -5.76 -13.29 -3.05
N SER A 142 -6.73 -14.18 -2.83
CA SER A 142 -6.73 -15.09 -1.68
C SER A 142 -5.72 -16.21 -1.94
N LYS A 143 -4.96 -16.59 -0.91
CA LYS A 143 -4.43 -17.96 -0.85
C LYS A 143 -5.57 -18.97 -0.81
#